data_AF-A0A2V6MUD6-F1
#
_entry.id   AF-A0A2V6MUD6-F1
#
_cell.length_a   1.000
_cell.length_b   1.000
_cell.length_c   1.000
_cell.angle_alpha   90.00
_cell.angle_beta   90.00
_cell.angle_gamma   90.00
#
_symmetry.space_group_name_H-M   'P 1'
#
loop_
_entity.id
_entity.type
_entity.pdbx_description
1 polymer ?
#
loop_
_entity_poly.entity_id
_entity_poly.type
_entity_poly.pdbx_seq_one_letter_code
_entity_poly.pdbx_strand_id
1 'polypeptide(L)' 'ILAREAFISWLDREGKNLGVRLERGVSPAVKAAAGRLVEGKGPEILREVAKVHFRTAHAVAPEHFAEPPPREEWRK' A
#
# COMPACT_ATOMS: atom_id res chain seq x y z
N ILE A 1 -1.58 -6.43 22.41
CA ILE A 1 -1.64 -7.74 21.70
C ILE A 1 -2.86 -7.83 20.78
N LEU A 2 -4.08 -7.58 21.28
CA LEU A 2 -5.33 -7.65 20.49
C LEU A 2 -5.30 -6.82 19.20
N ALA A 3 -4.88 -5.56 19.25
CA ALA A 3 -4.80 -4.71 18.05
C ALA A 3 -3.89 -5.28 16.95
N ARG A 4 -2.81 -5.97 17.34
CA ARG A 4 -1.89 -6.60 16.38
C ARG A 4 -2.57 -7.81 15.73
N GLU A 5 -3.24 -8.65 16.50
CA GLU A 5 -3.95 -9.81 15.96
C GLU A 5 -5.06 -9.36 15.01
N ALA A 6 -5.89 -8.40 15.42
CA ALA A 6 -6.93 -7.82 14.57
C ALA A 6 -6.39 -7.26 13.24
N PHE A 7 -5.22 -6.61 13.27
CA PHE A 7 -4.56 -6.12 12.07
C PHE A 7 -4.09 -7.26 11.14
N ILE A 8 -3.49 -8.32 11.69
CA ILE A 8 -3.07 -9.48 10.89
C ILE A 8 -4.28 -10.18 10.28
N SER A 9 -5.33 -10.40 11.06
CA SER A 9 -6.56 -11.04 10.62
C SER A 9 -7.31 -10.21 9.57
N TRP A 10 -7.25 -8.87 9.68
CA TRP A 10 -7.74 -7.97 8.63
C TRP A 10 -6.96 -8.12 7.33
N LEU A 11 -5.61 -8.13 7.37
CA LEU A 11 -4.79 -8.28 6.16
C LEU A 11 -5.07 -9.59 5.41
N ASP A 12 -5.22 -10.70 6.13
CA ASP A 12 -5.51 -12.00 5.51
C ASP A 12 -6.91 -12.02 4.88
N ARG A 13 -7.93 -11.54 5.60
CA ARG A 13 -9.30 -11.49 5.09
C ARG A 13 -9.41 -10.56 3.88
N GLU A 14 -8.87 -9.35 3.99
CA GLU A 14 -8.97 -8.35 2.93
C GLU A 14 -8.16 -8.78 1.70
N GLY A 15 -6.99 -9.40 1.90
CA GLY A 15 -6.22 -9.98 0.81
C GLY A 15 -6.99 -11.03 0.03
N LYS A 16 -7.74 -11.91 0.71
CA LYS A 16 -8.62 -12.90 0.06
C LYS A 16 -9.73 -12.22 -0.75
N ASN A 17 -10.38 -11.19 -0.19
CA ASN A 17 -11.43 -10.43 -0.88
C ASN A 17 -10.90 -9.73 -2.15
N LEU A 18 -9.65 -9.26 -2.10
CA LEU A 18 -9.03 -8.55 -3.21
C LEU A 18 -8.31 -9.48 -4.21
N GLY A 19 -8.14 -10.76 -3.89
CA GLY A 19 -7.39 -11.72 -4.71
C GLY A 19 -5.87 -11.50 -4.69
N VAL A 20 -5.35 -10.78 -3.70
CA VAL A 20 -3.91 -10.50 -3.55
C VAL A 20 -3.46 -10.68 -2.11
N ARG A 21 -2.22 -11.10 -1.89
CA ARG A 21 -1.67 -11.15 -0.52
C ARG A 21 -1.23 -9.76 -0.06
N LEU A 22 -1.85 -9.25 0.99
CA LEU A 22 -1.44 -7.99 1.62
C LEU A 22 -0.30 -8.24 2.62
N GLU A 23 0.88 -7.72 2.30
CA GLU A 23 2.06 -7.82 3.16
C GLU A 23 2.17 -6.65 4.15
N ARG A 24 2.95 -6.86 5.20
CA ARG A 24 3.16 -5.84 6.25
C ARG A 24 4.30 -4.88 5.88
N GLY A 25 4.20 -3.66 6.40
CA GLY A 25 5.26 -2.66 6.32
C GLY A 25 5.39 -2.06 4.92
N VAL A 26 6.63 -1.73 4.54
CA VAL A 26 6.97 -1.23 3.20
C VAL A 26 8.07 -2.12 2.65
N SER A 27 7.71 -2.99 1.70
CA SER A 27 8.62 -3.94 1.07
C SER A 27 8.37 -4.04 -0.44
N PRO A 28 9.29 -4.64 -1.22
CA PRO A 28 9.04 -4.91 -2.64
C PRO A 28 7.76 -5.71 -2.89
N ALA A 29 7.41 -6.64 -1.98
CA ALA A 29 6.18 -7.42 -2.09
C ALA A 29 4.91 -6.56 -1.93
N VAL A 30 4.93 -5.57 -1.02
CA VAL A 30 3.84 -4.59 -0.88
C VAL A 30 3.67 -3.78 -2.16
N LYS A 31 4.78 -3.32 -2.77
CA LYS A 31 4.73 -2.58 -4.05
C LYS A 31 4.15 -3.45 -5.18
N ALA A 32 4.58 -4.70 -5.28
CA ALA A 32 4.08 -5.62 -6.30
C ALA A 32 2.58 -5.92 -6.13
N ALA A 33 2.11 -6.13 -4.90
CA ALA A 33 0.68 -6.32 -4.62
C ALA A 33 -0.14 -5.06 -4.95
N ALA A 34 0.35 -3.88 -4.59
CA ALA A 34 -0.29 -2.61 -4.91
C ALA A 34 -0.36 -2.39 -6.44
N GLY A 35 0.71 -2.69 -7.18
CA GLY A 35 0.71 -2.62 -8.66
C GLY A 35 -0.38 -3.51 -9.28
N ARG A 36 -0.48 -4.78 -8.84
CA ARG A 36 -1.54 -5.70 -9.32
C ARG A 36 -2.95 -5.19 -9.02
N LEU A 37 -3.15 -4.56 -7.86
CA LEU A 37 -4.44 -3.95 -7.51
C LEU A 37 -4.79 -2.79 -8.43
N VAL A 38 -3.82 -1.91 -8.71
CA VAL A 38 -4.00 -0.78 -9.64
C VAL A 38 -4.29 -1.28 -11.05
N GLU A 39 -3.55 -2.28 -11.53
CA GLU A 39 -3.75 -2.89 -12.85
C GLU A 39 -5.14 -3.54 -12.98
N GLY A 40 -5.61 -4.24 -11.93
CA GLY A 40 -6.86 -4.99 -11.98
C GLY A 40 -8.13 -4.18 -11.66
N LYS A 41 -8.04 -3.18 -10.78
CA LYS A 41 -9.20 -2.44 -10.25
C LYS A 41 -9.11 -0.92 -10.44
N GLY A 42 -8.02 -0.43 -11.04
CA GLY A 42 -7.73 0.99 -11.16
C GLY A 42 -7.09 1.59 -9.91
N PRO A 43 -6.49 2.79 -10.02
CA PRO A 43 -5.73 3.42 -8.94
C PRO A 43 -6.56 3.81 -7.71
N GLU A 44 -7.87 4.02 -7.88
CA GLU A 44 -8.79 4.43 -6.80
C GLU A 44 -8.85 3.41 -5.64
N ILE A 45 -8.66 2.12 -5.92
CA ILE A 45 -8.67 1.06 -4.90
C ILE A 45 -7.69 1.33 -3.76
N LEU A 46 -6.58 2.03 -4.04
CA LEU A 46 -5.57 2.34 -3.03
C LEU A 46 -6.10 3.29 -1.95
N ARG A 47 -7.14 4.10 -2.21
CA ARG A 47 -7.77 4.95 -1.19
C ARG A 47 -8.54 4.12 -0.15
N GLU A 48 -9.00 2.93 -0.51
CA GLU A 48 -9.76 2.04 0.38
C GLU A 48 -8.83 1.17 1.23
N VAL A 49 -7.72 0.70 0.65
CA VAL A 49 -6.91 -0.38 1.25
C VAL A 49 -5.51 0.08 1.69
N ALA A 50 -5.08 1.28 1.31
CA ALA A 50 -3.72 1.76 1.55
C ALA A 50 -3.67 3.22 2.04
N LYS A 51 -2.53 3.57 2.64
CA LYS A 51 -2.21 4.96 2.99
C LYS A 51 -1.64 5.66 1.77
N VAL A 52 -2.48 6.42 1.07
CA VAL A 52 -2.12 7.04 -0.23
C VAL A 52 -1.10 8.18 -0.16
N HIS A 53 -0.81 8.72 1.03
CA HIS A 53 0.25 9.72 1.21
C HIS A 53 1.66 9.12 1.32
N PHE A 54 1.78 7.78 1.33
CA PHE A 54 3.08 7.14 1.28
C PHE A 54 3.65 7.14 -0.14
N ARG A 55 4.98 7.22 -0.23
CA ARG A 55 5.72 7.17 -1.52
C ARG A 55 5.33 5.98 -2.41
N THR A 56 4.90 4.87 -1.79
CA THR A 56 4.44 3.68 -2.51
C THR A 56 3.26 3.97 -3.42
N ALA A 57 2.30 4.80 -3.02
CA ALA A 57 1.11 5.08 -3.82
C ALA A 57 1.47 5.81 -5.12
N HIS A 58 2.24 6.88 -5.03
CA HIS A 58 2.80 7.57 -6.20
C HIS A 58 3.67 6.63 -7.06
N ALA A 59 4.48 5.77 -6.43
CA ALA A 59 5.34 4.84 -7.18
C ALA A 59 4.58 3.81 -8.02
N VAL A 60 3.34 3.45 -7.67
CA VAL A 60 2.51 2.49 -8.43
C VAL A 60 1.43 3.14 -9.29
N ALA A 61 1.08 4.39 -9.00
CA ALA A 61 0.08 5.18 -9.72
C ALA A 61 0.49 6.67 -9.72
N PRO A 62 1.51 7.05 -10.50
CA PRO A 62 2.11 8.39 -10.45
C PRO A 62 1.16 9.50 -10.92
N GLU A 63 0.32 9.21 -11.91
CA GLU A 63 -0.67 10.17 -12.44
C GLU A 63 -1.83 10.45 -11.46
N HIS A 64 -2.00 9.58 -10.44
CA HIS A 64 -3.18 9.59 -9.56
C HIS A 64 -2.90 10.06 -8.14
N PHE A 65 -1.64 9.97 -7.70
CA PHE A 65 -1.20 10.38 -6.37
C PHE A 65 -0.02 11.35 -6.48
N ALA A 66 -0.04 12.39 -5.65
CA ALA A 66 0.98 13.43 -5.68
C ALA A 66 2.39 12.89 -5.41
N GLU A 67 3.38 13.48 -6.08
CA GLU A 67 4.78 13.18 -5.85
C GLU A 67 5.14 13.46 -4.38
N PRO A 68 5.74 12.49 -3.68
CA PRO A 68 6.11 12.68 -2.29
C PRO A 68 7.28 13.68 -2.17
N PRO A 69 7.38 14.42 -1.06
CA PRO A 69 8.50 15.34 -0.87
C PRO A 69 9.86 14.62 -0.92
N PRO A 70 10.90 15.31 -1.40
CA PRO A 70 12.26 14.77 -1.44
C PRO A 70 12.68 14.31 -0.04
N ARG A 71 13.55 13.31 0.02
CA ARG A 71 14.13 12.89 1.31
C ARG A 71 15.06 13.99 1.78
N GLU A 72 14.69 14.68 2.85
CA GLU A 72 15.64 15.48 3.60
C GLU A 72 16.61 14.52 4.30
N GLU A 73 17.90 14.66 4.01
CA GLU A 73 18.93 14.05 4.84
C GLU A 73 18.93 14.80 6.18
N TRP A 74 18.45 14.12 7.21
CA TRP A 74 18.57 14.62 8.58
C TRP A 74 20.06 14.88 8.86
N ARG A 75 20.40 16.13 9.20
CA ARG A 75 21.77 16.54 9.52
C ARG A 75 22.39 15.56 10.53
N LYS A 76 23.55 15.01 10.18
CA LYS A 76 24.41 14.25 11.10
C LYS A 76 24.88 15.12 12.26
#